data_AF-A0A535UJC4-F1
#
_entry.id   AF-A0A535UJC4-F1
#
_cell.length_a   1.000
_cell.length_b   1.000
_cell.length_c   1.000
_cell.angle_alpha   90.00
_cell.angle_beta   90.00
_cell.angle_gamma   90.00
#
_symmetry.space_group_name_H-M   'P 1'
#
loop_
_entity.id
_entity.type
_entity.pdbx_description
1 polymer ?
#
loop_
_entity_poly.entity_id
_entity_poly.type
_entity_poly.pdbx_seq_one_letter_code
_entity_poly.pdbx_strand_id
1 'polypeptide(L)'
;MVWSASVESTALPAAGPIRPCPLPSGASALGQLNSSFVDGPRLLSHLAERRHSGALIERGSERVQVAILHQGAIVALVAVDETGTHRLDSLSMPTPASREIHDITVSTYRPEIAVALA
;
A
#
# COMPACT_ATOMS: atom_id res chain seq x y z
N MET A 1 3.47 -13.08 14.45
CA MET A 1 3.03 -13.71 13.18
C MET A 1 2.81 -12.58 12.20
N VAL A 2 3.52 -12.55 11.08
CA VAL A 2 3.44 -11.47 10.09
C VAL A 2 2.66 -11.99 8.89
N TRP A 3 1.76 -11.17 8.33
CA TRP A 3 0.97 -11.52 7.15
C TRP A 3 1.48 -10.74 5.94
N SER A 4 1.39 -11.36 4.75
CA SER A 4 1.89 -10.79 3.49
C SER A 4 0.83 -10.85 2.39
N ALA A 5 0.64 -9.72 1.67
CA ALA A 5 -0.12 -9.66 0.41
C ALA A 5 0.85 -9.56 -0.76
N SER A 6 0.51 -10.08 -1.95
CA SER A 6 1.33 -9.98 -3.16
C SER A 6 0.55 -9.34 -4.31
N VAL A 7 1.26 -8.80 -5.30
CA VAL A 7 0.64 -8.24 -6.52
C VAL A 7 -0.10 -9.34 -7.28
N GLU A 8 -1.33 -9.07 -7.72
CA GLU A 8 -2.07 -9.99 -8.59
C GLU A 8 -1.49 -9.87 -10.01
N SER A 9 -0.75 -10.91 -10.42
CA SER A 9 0.18 -10.89 -11.54
C SER A 9 -0.40 -10.33 -12.84
N THR A 10 0.07 -9.13 -13.23
CA THR A 10 0.19 -8.71 -14.62
C THR A 10 1.66 -8.35 -14.88
N ALA A 11 2.19 -8.82 -16.01
CA ALA A 11 3.59 -8.83 -16.40
C ALA A 11 4.27 -7.44 -16.39
N LEU A 12 4.70 -6.99 -15.21
CA LEU A 12 5.52 -5.80 -15.06
C LEU A 12 7.00 -6.23 -14.99
N PRO A 13 7.90 -5.60 -15.75
CA PRO A 13 9.30 -5.99 -15.85
C PRO A 13 10.04 -5.96 -14.50
N ALA A 14 11.16 -6.69 -14.43
CA ALA A 14 11.98 -6.83 -13.23
C ALA A 14 12.37 -5.46 -12.62
N ALA A 15 12.35 -5.40 -11.29
CA ALA A 15 12.52 -4.20 -10.48
C ALA A 15 13.85 -3.47 -10.79
N GLY A 16 13.75 -2.35 -11.52
CA GLY A 16 14.80 -1.34 -11.62
C GLY A 16 14.51 -0.16 -10.67
N PRO A 17 15.47 0.76 -10.47
CA PRO A 17 15.24 1.96 -9.68
C PRO A 17 14.09 2.78 -10.29
N ILE A 18 13.06 3.02 -9.48
CA ILE A 18 11.86 3.77 -9.91
C ILE A 18 12.18 5.27 -9.79
N ARG A 19 11.95 6.04 -10.87
CA ARG A 19 12.02 7.51 -10.77
C ARG A 19 10.97 7.98 -9.76
N PRO A 20 11.29 8.92 -8.85
CA PRO A 20 10.32 9.43 -7.89
C PRO A 20 9.09 9.98 -8.63
N CYS A 21 7.95 9.31 -8.47
CA CYS A 21 6.66 9.81 -8.91
C CYS A 21 5.89 10.21 -7.65
N PRO A 22 5.56 11.50 -7.44
CA PRO A 22 4.80 11.90 -6.27
C PRO A 22 3.42 11.23 -6.34
N LEU A 23 3.06 10.52 -5.27
CA LEU A 23 1.71 10.00 -5.13
C LEU A 23 0.75 11.19 -5.12
N PRO A 24 -0.31 11.19 -5.95
CA PRO A 24 -1.30 12.23 -5.89
C PRO A 24 -1.94 12.21 -4.50
N SER A 25 -2.21 13.40 -3.96
CA SER A 25 -2.75 13.57 -2.60
C SER A 25 -4.03 12.74 -2.38
N GLY A 26 -4.85 12.61 -3.44
CA GLY A 26 -6.14 11.90 -3.39
C GLY A 26 -7.13 12.53 -2.41
N ALA A 27 -8.33 11.94 -2.34
CA ALA A 27 -9.22 12.20 -1.21
C ALA A 27 -8.90 11.16 -0.12
N SER A 28 -8.62 11.60 1.10
CA SER A 28 -8.40 10.67 2.22
C SER A 28 -9.70 9.92 2.54
N ALA A 29 -9.72 8.61 2.28
CA ALA A 29 -10.85 7.74 2.60
C ALA A 29 -10.84 7.37 4.09
N LEU A 30 -9.63 7.07 4.58
CA LEU A 30 -9.32 6.78 5.98
C LEU A 30 -7.98 7.44 6.27
N GLY A 31 -7.98 8.45 7.15
CA GLY A 31 -6.78 9.17 7.55
C GLY A 31 -6.29 8.71 8.93
N GLN A 32 -4.96 8.58 9.08
CA GLN A 32 -4.27 8.44 10.36
C GLN A 32 -4.78 7.29 11.24
N LEU A 33 -4.96 6.12 10.64
CA LEU A 33 -5.27 4.92 11.42
C LEU A 33 -3.98 4.35 12.00
N ASN A 34 -3.98 4.02 13.28
CA ASN A 34 -2.85 3.40 13.95
C ASN A 34 -2.94 1.87 13.83
N SER A 35 -1.84 1.22 13.42
CA SER A 35 -1.78 -0.24 13.25
C SER A 35 -2.15 -1.06 14.49
N SER A 36 -2.07 -0.48 15.68
CA SER A 36 -2.52 -1.12 16.94
C SER A 36 -4.04 -1.36 16.95
N PHE A 37 -4.79 -0.62 16.14
CA PHE A 37 -6.26 -0.70 16.06
C PHE A 37 -6.77 -1.21 14.71
N VAL A 38 -5.86 -1.47 13.76
CA VAL A 38 -6.20 -1.92 12.41
C VAL A 38 -5.60 -3.28 12.15
N ASP A 39 -6.47 -4.24 11.89
CA ASP A 39 -6.09 -5.53 11.31
C ASP A 39 -5.86 -5.34 9.81
N GLY A 40 -4.58 -5.26 9.41
CA GLY A 40 -4.17 -5.02 8.03
C GLY A 40 -4.82 -5.98 7.01
N PRO A 41 -4.76 -7.31 7.21
CA PRO A 41 -5.48 -8.27 6.37
C PRO A 41 -6.97 -7.96 6.21
N ARG A 42 -7.68 -7.67 7.31
CA ARG A 42 -9.11 -7.30 7.25
C ARG A 42 -9.35 -6.00 6.50
N LEU A 43 -8.47 -5.00 6.67
CA LEU A 43 -8.55 -3.75 5.93
C LEU A 43 -8.42 -4.00 4.42
N LEU A 44 -7.44 -4.81 3.99
CA LEU A 44 -7.28 -5.14 2.58
C LEU A 44 -8.48 -5.91 2.02
N SER A 45 -9.01 -6.90 2.76
CA SER A 45 -10.24 -7.59 2.36
C SER A 45 -11.42 -6.63 2.20
N HIS A 46 -11.59 -5.69 3.14
CA HIS A 46 -12.64 -4.67 3.07
C HIS A 46 -12.48 -3.74 1.86
N LEU A 47 -11.25 -3.35 1.53
CA LEU A 47 -10.96 -2.55 0.33
C LEU A 47 -11.21 -3.33 -0.95
N ALA A 48 -10.90 -4.63 -0.96
CA ALA A 48 -11.17 -5.53 -2.07
C ALA A 48 -12.68 -5.68 -2.33
N GLU A 49 -13.46 -5.97 -1.28
CA GLU A 49 -14.92 -6.09 -1.36
C GLU A 49 -15.59 -4.82 -1.89
N ARG A 50 -15.05 -3.65 -1.55
CA ARG A 50 -15.55 -2.35 -2.01
C ARG A 50 -15.05 -1.93 -3.39
N ARG A 51 -14.23 -2.76 -4.05
CA ARG A 51 -13.53 -2.42 -5.30
C ARG A 51 -12.82 -1.07 -5.23
N HIS A 52 -12.13 -0.82 -4.11
CA HIS A 52 -11.43 0.44 -3.88
C HIS A 52 -10.36 0.68 -4.95
N SER A 53 -10.24 1.93 -5.40
CA SER A 53 -9.15 2.37 -6.27
C SER A 53 -8.42 3.52 -5.58
N GLY A 54 -7.10 3.43 -5.47
CA GLY A 54 -6.37 4.31 -4.58
C GLY A 54 -4.99 3.83 -4.18
N ALA A 55 -4.52 4.34 -3.05
CA ALA A 55 -3.31 3.88 -2.40
C ALA A 55 -3.56 3.58 -0.93
N LEU A 56 -2.98 2.50 -0.43
CA LEU A 56 -2.78 2.26 1.00
C LEU A 56 -1.32 2.56 1.31
N ILE A 57 -1.11 3.50 2.22
CA ILE A 57 0.20 3.95 2.66
C ILE A 57 0.35 3.51 4.11
N GLU A 58 1.38 2.71 4.35
CA GLU A 58 1.80 2.24 5.66
C GLU A 58 3.14 2.92 5.97
N ARG A 59 3.21 3.67 7.07
CA ARG A 59 4.40 4.38 7.52
C ARG A 59 4.86 3.82 8.86
N GLY A 60 5.95 3.06 8.83
CA GLY A 60 6.72 2.65 10.00
C GLY A 60 7.81 3.66 10.34
N SER A 61 8.68 3.26 11.28
CA SER A 61 9.78 4.11 11.77
C SER A 61 10.89 4.30 10.74
N GLU A 62 11.30 3.23 10.08
CA GLU A 62 12.44 3.19 9.14
C GLU A 62 12.01 3.11 7.66
N ARG A 63 10.74 2.78 7.40
CA ARG A 63 10.27 2.44 6.06
C ARG A 63 8.81 2.81 5.86
N VAL A 64 8.52 3.30 4.66
CA VAL A 64 7.15 3.50 4.16
C VAL A 64 6.87 2.44 3.11
N GLN A 65 5.73 1.76 3.22
CA GLN A 65 5.23 0.84 2.19
C GLN A 65 3.96 1.40 1.57
N VAL A 66 3.83 1.23 0.26
CA VAL A 66 2.68 1.71 -0.51
C VAL A 66 2.14 0.56 -1.35
N ALA A 67 0.85 0.28 -1.21
CA ALA A 67 0.10 -0.57 -2.10
C ALA A 67 -0.82 0.28 -2.98
N ILE A 68 -0.67 0.17 -4.29
CA ILE A 68 -1.59 0.78 -5.26
C ILE A 68 -2.70 -0.23 -5.53
N LEU A 69 -3.94 0.20 -5.33
CA LEU A 69 -5.13 -0.61 -5.54
C LEU A 69 -5.90 -0.12 -6.76
N HIS A 70 -6.33 -1.05 -7.59
CA HIS A 70 -7.27 -0.82 -8.68
C HIS A 70 -8.43 -1.81 -8.59
N GLN A 71 -9.64 -1.29 -8.41
CA GLN A 71 -10.86 -2.08 -8.25
C GLN A 71 -10.75 -3.20 -7.19
N GLY A 72 -10.01 -2.94 -6.11
CA GLY A 72 -9.80 -3.88 -5.01
C GLY A 72 -8.58 -4.80 -5.14
N ALA A 73 -7.97 -4.87 -6.32
CA ALA A 73 -6.75 -5.65 -6.55
C ALA A 73 -5.49 -4.81 -6.31
N ILE A 74 -4.45 -5.42 -5.74
CA ILE A 74 -3.13 -4.80 -5.59
C ILE A 74 -2.41 -4.91 -6.93
N VAL A 75 -2.12 -3.77 -7.55
CA VAL A 75 -1.48 -3.70 -8.88
C VAL A 75 0.00 -3.30 -8.80
N ALA A 76 0.40 -2.59 -7.74
CA ALA A 76 1.80 -2.27 -7.49
C ALA A 76 2.08 -2.19 -5.99
N LEU A 77 3.31 -2.56 -5.62
CA LEU A 77 3.84 -2.44 -4.28
C LEU A 77 5.20 -1.75 -4.34
N VAL A 78 5.38 -0.74 -3.50
CA VAL A 78 6.60 0.08 -3.45
C VAL A 78 6.97 0.32 -2.00
N ALA A 79 8.26 0.33 -1.70
CA ALA A 79 8.78 0.86 -0.46
C ALA A 79 9.65 2.07 -0.69
N VAL A 80 9.68 2.92 0.34
CA VAL A 80 10.63 4.02 0.47
C VAL A 80 11.34 3.84 1.80
N ASP A 81 12.66 3.74 1.74
CA ASP A 81 13.55 3.74 2.90
C ASP A 81 14.79 4.61 2.61
N GLU A 82 15.81 4.54 3.48
CA GLU A 82 17.06 5.29 3.33
C GLU A 82 17.79 5.04 2.01
N THR A 83 17.57 3.88 1.38
CA THR A 83 18.22 3.49 0.13
C THR A 83 17.50 4.03 -1.11
N GLY A 84 16.30 4.59 -0.93
CA GLY A 84 15.49 5.17 -1.98
C GLY A 84 14.16 4.44 -2.17
N THR A 85 13.69 4.40 -3.41
CA THR A 85 12.39 3.81 -3.78
C THR A 85 12.59 2.50 -4.55
N HIS A 86 12.02 1.42 -4.06
CA HIS A 86 12.15 0.09 -4.64
C HIS A 86 10.80 -0.63 -4.70
N ARG A 87 10.65 -1.47 -5.72
CA ARG A 87 9.49 -2.33 -5.89
C ARG A 87 9.50 -3.46 -4.87
N LEU A 88 8.32 -3.86 -4.41
CA LEU A 88 8.14 -5.03 -3.55
C LEU A 88 7.37 -6.12 -4.26
N ASP A 89 7.69 -7.36 -3.91
CA ASP A 89 6.89 -8.53 -4.30
C ASP A 89 5.73 -8.75 -3.34
N SER A 90 5.90 -8.36 -2.07
CA SER A 90 4.88 -8.50 -1.03
C SER A 90 4.83 -7.32 -0.06
N LEU A 91 3.62 -6.98 0.38
CA LEU A 91 3.34 -6.01 1.44
C LEU A 91 3.29 -6.74 2.77
N SER A 92 4.14 -6.35 3.71
CA SER A 92 4.08 -6.84 5.08
C SER A 92 3.38 -5.80 5.95
N MET A 93 2.24 -6.18 6.52
CA MET A 93 1.49 -5.29 7.41
C MET A 93 1.67 -5.69 8.87
N PRO A 94 1.85 -4.71 9.77
CA PRO A 94 1.85 -4.97 11.20
C PRO A 94 0.47 -5.48 11.63
N THR A 95 0.48 -6.46 12.53
CA THR A 95 -0.73 -6.89 13.25
C THR A 95 -0.93 -6.03 14.49
N PRO A 96 -2.15 -5.93 15.06
CA PRO A 96 -2.39 -5.26 16.34
C PRO A 96 -1.52 -5.77 17.50
N ALA A 97 -1.01 -7.00 17.42
CA ALA A 97 -0.07 -7.58 18.38
C ALA A 97 1.40 -7.17 18.17
N SER A 98 1.71 -6.37 17.14
CA SER A 98 3.05 -5.87 16.89
C SER A 98 3.42 -4.81 17.91
N ARG A 99 4.70 -4.79 18.31
CA ARG A 99 5.24 -3.76 19.22
C ARG A 99 5.51 -2.45 18.49
N GLU A 100 5.68 -2.50 17.17
CA GLU A 100 5.89 -1.34 16.32
C GLU A 100 4.54 -0.79 15.83
N ILE A 101 4.38 0.52 15.99
CA ILE A 101 3.19 1.27 15.61
C ILE A 101 3.46 1.93 14.26
N HIS A 102 2.57 1.68 13.31
CA HIS A 102 2.66 2.21 11.97
C HIS A 102 1.40 3.05 11.70
N ASP A 103 1.59 4.16 11.01
CA ASP A 103 0.49 5.00 10.54
C ASP A 103 -0.01 4.46 9.19
N ILE A 104 -1.31 4.16 9.12
CA ILE A 104 -1.98 3.66 7.94
C ILE A 104 -2.89 4.78 7.39
N THR A 105 -2.69 5.11 6.13
CA THR A 105 -3.51 6.07 5.38
C THR A 105 -4.05 5.40 4.13
N VAL A 106 -5.34 5.57 3.85
CA VAL A 106 -5.97 5.10 2.62
C VAL A 106 -6.47 6.30 1.83
N SER A 107 -5.88 6.50 0.66
CA SER A 107 -6.30 7.51 -0.30
C SER A 107 -7.20 6.88 -1.36
N THR A 108 -8.22 7.63 -1.78
CA THR A 108 -9.08 7.29 -2.92
C THR A 108 -8.62 8.04 -4.15
N TYR A 109 -8.49 7.30 -5.25
CA TYR A 109 -8.24 7.82 -6.59
C TYR A 109 -9.38 7.46 -7.52
N ARG A 110 -9.49 8.20 -8.63
CA ARG A 110 -10.22 7.67 -9.79
C ARG A 110 -9.51 6.40 -10.29
N PRO A 111 -10.23 5.38 -10.79
CA PRO A 111 -9.61 4.15 -11.28
C PRO A 111 -8.50 4.39 -12.32
N GLU A 112 -8.71 5.33 -13.25
CA GLU A 112 -7.74 5.68 -14.28
C GLU A 112 -6.40 6.18 -13.70
N ILE A 113 -6.46 6.91 -12.58
CA ILE A 113 -5.26 7.41 -11.90
C ILE A 113 -4.53 6.28 -11.19
N ALA A 114 -5.25 5.34 -10.57
CA ALA A 114 -4.64 4.18 -9.94
C ALA A 114 -3.88 3.29 -10.94
N VAL A 115 -4.43 3.11 -12.15
CA VAL A 115 -3.75 2.36 -13.23
C VAL A 115 -2.50 3.10 -13.71
N ALA A 116 -2.53 4.42 -13.82
CA ALA A 116 -1.39 5.21 -14.27
C ALA A 116 -0.21 5.22 -13.28
N LEU A 117 -0.42 4.78 -12.03
CA LEU A 117 0.59 4.70 -10.99
C LEU A 117 1.23 3.30 -10.86
N ALA A 118 0.69 2.30 -11.56
CA ALA A 118 1.17 0.91 -11.54
C ALA A 118 2.19 0.65 -12.66
#